data_AF-A0A3D3PFR1-F1
#
_entry.id   AF-A0A3D3PFR1-F1
#
_cell.length_a   1.000
_cell.length_b   1.000
_cell.length_c   1.000
_cell.angle_alpha   90.00
_cell.angle_beta   90.00
_cell.angle_gamma   90.00
#
_symmetry.space_group_name_H-M   'P 1'
#
loop_
_entity.id
_entity.type
_entity.pdbx_description
1 polymer ?
#
loop_
_entity_poly.entity_id
_entity_poly.type
_entity_poly.pdbx_seq_one_letter_code
_entity_poly.pdbx_strand_id
1 'polypeptide(L)'
;MKIFKFLPAVCFLMITSIAFSQEKVFPGAHEKTPSRAQYFSWINNTNEGATEKQTQINLDFFNWLRTDYGMKLDIYAFDAGAIDGKNFYGSIYSDRFKQQFPNGFDPIYKKAKTMGTRLGVWGGPDGFGNTPEEEQQRIDQMVKLCKDYEFALFKFDAVCGPLRPGKEDAFIKMMTEARKYSPDLILLNHRLGLTKGLPYATTFLWGGAETYIDVFMNNSTTA
;
A
#
# COMPACT_ATOMS: atom_id res chain seq x y z
N MET A 1 -12.24 -15.54 83.60
CA MET A 1 -11.69 -14.46 82.77
C MET A 1 -11.15 -15.08 81.47
N LYS A 2 -11.91 -15.05 80.37
CA LYS A 2 -11.49 -15.60 79.05
C LYS A 2 -11.30 -14.43 78.10
N ILE A 3 -10.07 -14.23 77.64
CA ILE A 3 -9.68 -13.16 76.71
C ILE A 3 -10.04 -13.62 75.29
N PHE A 4 -11.05 -13.00 74.68
CA PHE A 4 -11.31 -13.13 73.25
C PHE A 4 -10.32 -12.25 72.49
N LYS A 5 -9.46 -12.87 71.67
CA LYS A 5 -8.60 -12.15 70.72
C LYS A 5 -9.41 -11.89 69.44
N PHE A 6 -9.78 -10.63 69.21
CA PHE A 6 -10.23 -10.15 67.91
C PHE A 6 -9.03 -10.06 66.97
N LEU A 7 -9.08 -10.76 65.84
CA LEU A 7 -8.12 -10.63 64.74
C LEU A 7 -8.75 -9.71 63.67
N PRO A 8 -8.10 -8.63 63.23
CA PRO A 8 -8.65 -7.80 62.17
C PRO A 8 -8.41 -8.49 60.82
N ALA A 9 -9.49 -8.72 60.07
CA ALA A 9 -9.41 -9.16 58.69
C ALA A 9 -8.93 -7.97 57.82
N VAL A 10 -7.67 -8.02 57.37
CA VAL A 10 -7.13 -7.10 56.38
C VAL A 10 -7.62 -7.55 55.00
N CYS A 11 -8.64 -6.88 54.47
CA CYS A 11 -9.05 -7.04 53.08
C CYS A 11 -7.99 -6.39 52.16
N PHE A 12 -7.18 -7.23 51.51
CA PHE A 12 -6.24 -6.80 50.48
C PHE A 12 -7.00 -6.63 49.16
N LEU A 13 -7.36 -5.39 48.81
CA LEU A 13 -7.88 -5.03 47.50
C LEU A 13 -6.72 -5.11 46.49
N MET A 14 -6.59 -6.24 45.79
CA MET A 14 -5.74 -6.32 44.61
C MET A 14 -6.36 -5.49 43.49
N ILE A 15 -5.84 -4.27 43.29
CA ILE A 15 -6.06 -3.51 42.07
C ILE A 15 -5.24 -4.19 40.98
N THR A 16 -5.88 -5.04 40.18
CA THR A 16 -5.27 -5.56 38.95
C THR A 16 -5.16 -4.42 37.95
N SER A 17 -3.97 -3.84 37.83
CA SER A 17 -3.61 -2.98 36.71
C SER A 17 -3.67 -3.82 35.43
N ILE A 18 -4.75 -3.68 34.67
CA ILE A 18 -4.83 -4.19 33.30
C ILE A 18 -3.85 -3.34 32.49
N ALA A 19 -2.63 -3.84 32.34
CA ALA A 19 -1.68 -3.31 31.37
C ALA A 19 -2.25 -3.62 29.98
N PHE A 20 -2.93 -2.65 29.37
CA PHE A 20 -3.22 -2.69 27.95
C PHE A 20 -1.89 -2.69 27.21
N SER A 21 -1.45 -3.88 26.77
CA SER A 21 -0.36 -3.99 25.82
C SER A 21 -0.79 -3.20 24.58
N GLN A 22 -0.08 -2.11 24.27
CA GLN A 22 -0.25 -1.41 23.01
C GLN A 22 0.00 -2.43 21.89
N GLU A 23 -0.95 -2.62 20.98
CA GLU A 23 -0.72 -3.48 19.81
C GLU A 23 0.53 -2.98 19.07
N LYS A 24 1.49 -3.86 18.87
CA LYS A 24 2.71 -3.53 18.15
C LYS A 24 2.36 -3.30 16.69
N VAL A 25 2.32 -2.04 16.28
CA VAL A 25 2.10 -1.66 14.87
C VAL A 25 3.21 -2.24 14.01
N PHE A 26 2.83 -2.89 12.92
CA PHE A 26 3.75 -3.39 11.92
C PHE A 26 3.70 -2.48 10.67
N PRO A 27 4.64 -1.52 10.54
CA PRO A 27 4.61 -0.49 9.49
C PRO A 27 5.02 -1.03 8.11
N GLY A 28 5.28 -2.34 8.00
CA GLY A 28 5.82 -2.97 6.81
C GLY A 28 7.34 -2.78 6.73
N ALA A 29 7.82 -2.36 5.56
CA ALA A 29 9.20 -1.89 5.42
C ALA A 29 9.46 -0.67 6.33
N HIS A 30 10.73 -0.46 6.67
CA HIS A 30 11.19 0.59 7.58
C HIS A 30 12.60 1.06 7.20
N GLU A 31 13.17 2.03 7.93
CA GLU A 31 14.46 2.67 7.60
C GLU A 31 15.69 1.74 7.49
N LYS A 32 15.61 0.50 8.01
CA LYS A 32 16.68 -0.50 7.85
C LYS A 32 16.40 -1.51 6.73
N THR A 33 15.26 -1.38 6.05
CA THR A 33 14.93 -2.19 4.88
C THR A 33 15.82 -1.73 3.72
N PRO A 34 16.55 -2.63 3.05
CA PRO A 34 17.34 -2.26 1.88
C PRO A 34 16.51 -1.57 0.80
N SER A 35 17.11 -0.63 0.08
CA SER A 35 16.48 0.02 -1.06
C SER A 35 16.03 -1.00 -2.10
N ARG A 36 14.87 -0.75 -2.71
CA ARG A 36 14.28 -1.57 -3.76
C ARG A 36 14.30 -0.82 -5.08
N ALA A 37 14.72 -1.46 -6.16
CA ALA A 37 14.60 -0.92 -7.51
C ALA A 37 13.14 -0.97 -7.96
N GLN A 38 12.56 0.19 -8.30
CA GLN A 38 11.14 0.32 -8.64
C GLN A 38 11.00 0.97 -10.03
N TYR A 39 10.05 0.47 -10.81
CA TYR A 39 9.60 1.10 -12.04
C TYR A 39 8.15 1.55 -11.87
N PHE A 40 7.84 2.80 -12.25
CA PHE A 40 6.47 3.33 -12.28
C PHE A 40 6.02 3.53 -13.72
N SER A 41 4.82 3.05 -14.06
CA SER A 41 4.30 3.19 -15.43
C SER A 41 3.83 4.61 -15.81
N TRP A 42 3.92 5.59 -14.90
CA TRP A 42 3.38 6.95 -15.08
C TRP A 42 3.82 7.61 -16.39
N ILE A 43 5.13 7.59 -16.69
CA ILE A 43 5.68 8.26 -17.88
C ILE A 43 5.14 7.65 -19.18
N ASN A 44 4.75 6.38 -19.16
CA ASN A 44 4.28 5.66 -20.35
C ASN A 44 2.76 5.69 -20.51
N ASN A 45 2.00 6.00 -19.44
CA ASN A 45 0.55 5.77 -19.40
C ASN A 45 -0.28 6.88 -18.75
N THR A 46 0.35 7.82 -18.05
CA THR A 46 -0.26 8.91 -17.28
C THR A 46 -1.58 8.53 -16.58
N ASN A 47 -2.69 9.19 -16.89
CA ASN A 47 -4.00 8.95 -16.28
C ASN A 47 -4.83 7.90 -17.01
N GLU A 48 -4.50 7.57 -18.25
CA GLU A 48 -5.23 6.57 -19.04
C GLU A 48 -5.09 5.19 -18.39
N GLY A 49 -3.90 4.92 -17.85
CA GLY A 49 -3.54 3.66 -17.20
C GLY A 49 -2.89 2.67 -18.15
N ALA A 50 -2.15 1.73 -17.54
CA ALA A 50 -1.50 0.65 -18.27
C ALA A 50 -2.53 -0.36 -18.82
N THR A 51 -2.12 -1.07 -19.87
CA THR A 51 -2.83 -2.25 -20.38
C THR A 51 -2.02 -3.51 -20.16
N GLU A 52 -2.68 -4.66 -20.21
CA GLU A 52 -2.02 -5.96 -20.11
C GLU A 52 -0.92 -6.12 -21.16
N LYS A 53 -1.22 -5.79 -22.43
CA LYS A 53 -0.26 -5.91 -23.54
C LYS A 53 0.98 -5.05 -23.32
N GLN A 54 0.81 -3.76 -22.98
CA GLN A 54 1.93 -2.86 -22.72
C GLN A 54 2.76 -3.34 -21.53
N THR A 55 2.10 -3.80 -20.46
CA THR A 55 2.78 -4.30 -19.26
C THR A 55 3.61 -5.55 -19.57
N GLN A 56 3.06 -6.48 -20.37
CA GLN A 56 3.80 -7.66 -20.79
C GLN A 56 5.05 -7.31 -21.60
N ILE A 57 4.97 -6.33 -22.49
CA ILE A 57 6.11 -5.82 -23.27
C ILE A 57 7.18 -5.21 -22.36
N ASN A 58 6.77 -4.39 -21.38
CA ASN A 58 7.71 -3.79 -20.43
C ASN A 58 8.42 -4.85 -19.57
N LEU A 59 7.69 -5.88 -19.13
CA LEU A 59 8.28 -6.98 -18.38
C LEU A 59 9.26 -7.80 -19.24
N ASP A 60 8.97 -8.00 -20.53
CA ASP A 60 9.93 -8.65 -21.44
C ASP A 60 11.21 -7.83 -21.59
N PHE A 61 11.10 -6.50 -21.65
CA PHE A 61 12.25 -5.60 -21.65
C PHE A 61 13.07 -5.70 -20.35
N PHE A 62 12.42 -5.70 -19.19
CA PHE A 62 13.13 -5.88 -17.92
C PHE A 62 13.75 -7.28 -17.78
N ASN A 63 13.12 -8.31 -18.36
CA ASN A 63 13.68 -9.66 -18.37
C ASN A 63 14.92 -9.74 -19.27
N TRP A 64 14.89 -9.05 -20.40
CA TRP A 64 16.06 -8.87 -21.25
C TRP A 64 17.19 -8.15 -20.50
N LEU A 65 16.91 -7.03 -19.83
CA LEU A 65 17.90 -6.32 -19.01
C LEU A 65 18.50 -7.21 -17.91
N ARG A 66 17.66 -8.02 -17.26
CA ARG A 66 18.10 -8.99 -16.25
C ARG A 66 19.01 -10.05 -16.85
N THR A 67 18.63 -10.61 -17.99
CA THR A 67 19.34 -11.74 -18.62
C THR A 67 20.69 -11.31 -19.18
N ASP A 68 20.74 -10.15 -19.84
CA ASP A 68 21.93 -9.71 -20.56
C ASP A 68 22.89 -8.89 -19.68
N TYR A 69 22.36 -8.17 -18.69
CA TYR A 69 23.16 -7.24 -17.87
C TYR A 69 23.07 -7.51 -16.36
N GLY A 70 22.33 -8.52 -15.92
CA GLY A 70 22.19 -8.84 -14.50
C GLY A 70 21.36 -7.83 -13.70
N MET A 71 20.63 -6.92 -14.38
CA MET A 71 19.77 -5.94 -13.73
C MET A 71 18.67 -6.64 -12.91
N LYS A 72 18.39 -6.14 -11.71
CA LYS A 72 17.30 -6.64 -10.85
C LYS A 72 16.26 -5.55 -10.65
N LEU A 73 15.05 -5.82 -11.12
CA LEU A 73 13.88 -5.01 -10.80
C LEU A 73 13.14 -5.67 -9.62
N ASP A 74 13.10 -5.01 -8.46
CA ASP A 74 12.38 -5.53 -7.31
C ASP A 74 10.86 -5.36 -7.48
N ILE A 75 10.41 -4.20 -7.96
CA ILE A 75 8.98 -3.84 -8.02
C ILE A 75 8.62 -3.21 -9.37
N TYR A 76 7.62 -3.78 -10.04
CA TYR A 76 6.93 -3.14 -11.16
C TYR A 76 5.62 -2.52 -10.66
N ALA A 77 5.54 -1.20 -10.63
CA ALA A 77 4.41 -0.45 -10.10
C ALA A 77 3.55 0.12 -11.23
N PHE A 78 2.29 -0.29 -11.26
CA PHE A 78 1.27 0.36 -12.08
C PHE A 78 0.96 1.73 -11.49
N ASP A 79 1.06 2.79 -12.28
CA ASP A 79 0.66 4.13 -11.85
C ASP A 79 -0.83 4.39 -12.13
N ALA A 80 -1.27 5.65 -12.07
CA ALA A 80 -2.67 6.03 -12.17
C ALA A 80 -3.38 5.42 -13.38
N GLY A 81 -4.67 5.15 -13.21
CA GLY A 81 -5.52 4.56 -14.22
C GLY A 81 -5.47 3.03 -14.26
N ALA A 82 -4.56 2.34 -13.59
CA ALA A 82 -4.61 0.87 -13.58
C ALA A 82 -5.79 0.31 -12.78
N ILE A 83 -6.10 0.91 -11.61
CA ILE A 83 -7.30 0.60 -10.83
C ILE A 83 -8.02 1.91 -10.56
N ASP A 84 -7.47 2.73 -9.66
CA ASP A 84 -7.92 4.09 -9.41
C ASP A 84 -7.28 5.05 -10.40
N GLY A 85 -7.82 6.26 -10.53
CA GLY A 85 -7.20 7.33 -11.30
C GLY A 85 -7.54 8.69 -10.73
N LYS A 86 -7.11 9.75 -11.42
CA LYS A 86 -7.38 11.11 -10.98
C LYS A 86 -8.89 11.32 -10.79
N ASN A 87 -9.28 11.71 -9.57
CA ASN A 87 -10.66 11.95 -9.16
C ASN A 87 -11.62 10.74 -9.25
N PHE A 88 -11.15 9.49 -9.29
CA PHE A 88 -12.03 8.33 -9.18
C PHE A 88 -11.38 7.11 -8.52
N TYR A 89 -12.19 6.36 -7.78
CA TYR A 89 -11.82 5.07 -7.21
C TYR A 89 -12.37 3.94 -8.08
N GLY A 90 -11.52 3.00 -8.47
CA GLY A 90 -11.87 1.93 -9.38
C GLY A 90 -11.92 0.56 -8.72
N SER A 91 -12.30 -0.42 -9.53
CA SER A 91 -12.34 -1.82 -9.10
C SER A 91 -11.73 -2.75 -10.12
N ILE A 92 -11.03 -3.79 -9.64
CA ILE A 92 -10.55 -4.91 -10.46
C ILE A 92 -11.68 -5.75 -11.07
N TYR A 93 -12.92 -5.51 -10.65
CA TYR A 93 -14.12 -6.16 -11.20
C TYR A 93 -14.86 -5.29 -12.22
N SER A 94 -14.46 -4.03 -12.38
CA SER A 94 -15.09 -3.08 -13.30
C SER A 94 -14.84 -3.44 -14.77
N ASP A 95 -15.77 -3.05 -15.64
CA ASP A 95 -15.62 -3.25 -17.09
C ASP A 95 -14.39 -2.50 -17.64
N ARG A 96 -14.11 -1.31 -17.11
CA ARG A 96 -12.90 -0.54 -17.42
C ARG A 96 -11.64 -1.35 -17.14
N PHE A 97 -11.54 -1.94 -15.95
CA PHE A 97 -10.40 -2.77 -15.59
C PHE A 97 -10.29 -4.00 -16.51
N LYS A 98 -11.40 -4.70 -16.74
CA LYS A 98 -11.43 -5.88 -17.63
C LYS A 98 -11.09 -5.54 -19.07
N GLN A 99 -11.36 -4.32 -19.54
CA GLN A 99 -10.93 -3.87 -20.85
C GLN A 99 -9.42 -3.67 -20.93
N GLN A 100 -8.79 -3.13 -19.87
CA GLN A 100 -7.34 -2.92 -19.80
C GLN A 100 -6.57 -4.21 -19.49
N PHE A 101 -7.16 -5.08 -18.67
CA PHE A 101 -6.62 -6.33 -18.15
C PHE A 101 -7.66 -7.46 -18.32
N PRO A 102 -7.88 -7.93 -19.56
CA PRO A 102 -8.89 -8.95 -19.85
C PRO A 102 -8.66 -10.27 -19.11
N ASN A 103 -7.41 -10.58 -18.78
CA ASN A 103 -7.05 -11.77 -18.00
C ASN A 103 -6.72 -11.43 -16.54
N GLY A 104 -7.13 -10.24 -16.06
CA GLY A 104 -6.73 -9.73 -14.76
C GLY A 104 -5.21 -9.56 -14.64
N PHE A 105 -4.71 -9.66 -13.40
CA PHE A 105 -3.27 -9.56 -13.16
C PHE A 105 -2.53 -10.89 -13.33
N ASP A 106 -3.23 -12.02 -13.49
CA ASP A 106 -2.64 -13.36 -13.60
C ASP A 106 -1.43 -13.48 -14.55
N PRO A 107 -1.54 -13.11 -15.85
CA PRO A 107 -0.42 -13.28 -16.79
C PRO A 107 0.77 -12.38 -16.42
N ILE A 108 0.47 -11.17 -15.94
CA ILE A 108 1.48 -10.20 -15.53
C ILE A 108 2.21 -10.68 -14.29
N TYR A 109 1.46 -11.12 -13.27
CA TYR A 109 2.01 -11.65 -12.03
C TYR A 109 2.90 -12.86 -12.29
N LYS A 110 2.44 -13.83 -13.10
CA LYS A 110 3.23 -15.01 -13.45
C LYS A 110 4.56 -14.61 -14.12
N LYS A 111 4.53 -13.65 -15.06
CA LYS A 111 5.73 -13.15 -15.73
C LYS A 111 6.66 -12.40 -14.78
N ALA A 112 6.14 -11.48 -13.96
CA ALA A 112 6.95 -10.75 -12.98
C ALA A 112 7.61 -11.71 -11.97
N LYS A 113 6.88 -12.75 -11.53
CA LYS A 113 7.36 -13.74 -10.56
C LYS A 113 8.53 -14.58 -11.08
N THR A 114 8.56 -14.98 -12.36
CA THR A 114 9.73 -15.68 -12.93
C THR A 114 10.99 -14.79 -12.89
N MET A 115 10.80 -13.48 -12.93
CA MET A 115 11.86 -12.48 -12.84
C MET A 115 12.24 -12.12 -11.40
N GLY A 116 11.58 -12.69 -10.38
CA GLY A 116 11.78 -12.27 -8.99
C GLY A 116 11.29 -10.84 -8.71
N THR A 117 10.45 -10.30 -9.60
CA THR A 117 9.85 -8.98 -9.49
C THR A 117 8.46 -9.11 -8.88
N ARG A 118 8.12 -8.20 -7.95
CA ARG A 118 6.78 -8.10 -7.37
C ARG A 118 6.01 -6.94 -7.97
N LEU A 119 4.70 -6.94 -7.83
CA LEU A 119 3.83 -5.89 -8.37
C LEU A 119 3.59 -4.79 -7.33
N GLY A 120 3.25 -3.60 -7.82
CA GLY A 120 2.81 -2.47 -7.00
C GLY A 120 1.72 -1.68 -7.73
N VAL A 121 0.98 -0.84 -7.01
CA VAL A 121 -0.05 0.00 -7.64
C VAL A 121 -0.16 1.38 -6.99
N TRP A 122 -0.42 2.36 -7.83
CA TRP A 122 -0.88 3.69 -7.46
C TRP A 122 -2.39 3.66 -7.22
N GLY A 123 -2.84 4.34 -6.17
CA GLY A 123 -4.25 4.49 -5.91
C GLY A 123 -4.57 5.68 -5.02
N GLY A 124 -5.83 5.85 -4.71
CA GLY A 124 -6.24 6.81 -3.69
C GLY A 124 -6.29 6.18 -2.29
N PRO A 125 -6.19 6.99 -1.24
CA PRO A 125 -6.26 6.51 0.13
C PRO A 125 -7.67 6.07 0.57
N ASP A 126 -8.72 6.48 -0.15
CA ASP A 126 -10.13 6.17 0.17
C ASP A 126 -10.69 5.11 -0.80
N GLY A 127 -11.93 5.32 -1.27
CA GLY A 127 -12.68 4.36 -2.07
C GLY A 127 -13.55 3.43 -1.23
N PHE A 128 -13.68 3.68 0.08
CA PHE A 128 -14.43 2.84 1.02
C PHE A 128 -15.96 3.02 0.94
N GLY A 129 -16.47 3.73 -0.07
CA GLY A 129 -17.90 4.01 -0.23
C GLY A 129 -18.54 4.68 0.98
N ASN A 130 -19.86 4.57 1.09
CA ASN A 130 -20.68 5.13 2.15
C ASN A 130 -21.36 4.06 3.01
N THR A 131 -21.34 2.79 2.60
CA THR A 131 -21.89 1.68 3.39
C THR A 131 -20.79 0.76 3.96
N PRO A 132 -21.09 -0.03 5.01
CA PRO A 132 -20.17 -1.05 5.51
C PRO A 132 -19.76 -2.08 4.46
N GLU A 133 -20.66 -2.41 3.53
CA GLU A 133 -20.41 -3.37 2.46
C GLU A 133 -19.40 -2.81 1.44
N GLU A 134 -19.55 -1.57 1.00
CA GLU A 134 -18.61 -0.92 0.09
C GLU A 134 -17.22 -0.75 0.73
N GLU A 135 -17.18 -0.44 2.02
CA GLU A 135 -15.94 -0.36 2.78
C GLU A 135 -15.22 -1.71 2.80
N GLN A 136 -15.95 -2.80 3.09
CA GLN A 136 -15.39 -4.13 3.11
C GLN A 136 -14.95 -4.57 1.70
N GLN A 137 -15.71 -4.22 0.64
CA GLN A 137 -15.32 -4.51 -0.75
C GLN A 137 -14.00 -3.85 -1.13
N ARG A 138 -13.79 -2.58 -0.73
CA ARG A 138 -12.51 -1.89 -0.96
C ARG A 138 -11.37 -2.57 -0.21
N ILE A 139 -11.58 -2.90 1.07
CA ILE A 139 -10.59 -3.63 1.88
C ILE A 139 -10.23 -4.97 1.21
N ASP A 140 -11.23 -5.77 0.85
CA ASP A 140 -11.06 -7.08 0.25
C ASP A 140 -10.30 -7.01 -1.07
N GLN A 141 -10.61 -6.02 -1.92
CA GLN A 141 -9.86 -5.78 -3.15
C GLN A 141 -8.39 -5.54 -2.88
N MET A 142 -8.05 -4.61 -1.98
CA MET A 142 -6.66 -4.26 -1.71
C MET A 142 -5.90 -5.40 -1.01
N VAL A 143 -6.55 -6.13 -0.11
CA VAL A 143 -6.00 -7.34 0.53
C VAL A 143 -5.76 -8.43 -0.52
N LYS A 144 -6.68 -8.62 -1.47
CA LYS A 144 -6.54 -9.60 -2.56
C LYS A 144 -5.30 -9.33 -3.42
N LEU A 145 -4.95 -8.06 -3.67
CA LEU A 145 -3.71 -7.73 -4.40
C LEU A 145 -2.46 -8.28 -3.69
N CYS A 146 -2.41 -8.20 -2.36
CA CYS A 146 -1.30 -8.74 -1.59
C CYS A 146 -1.36 -10.27 -1.47
N LYS A 147 -2.56 -10.81 -1.24
CA LYS A 147 -2.79 -12.25 -1.03
C LYS A 147 -2.52 -13.07 -2.29
N ASP A 148 -3.07 -12.65 -3.42
CA ASP A 148 -3.10 -13.49 -4.62
C ASP A 148 -1.94 -13.16 -5.58
N TYR A 149 -1.44 -11.92 -5.55
CA TYR A 149 -0.44 -11.42 -6.48
C TYR A 149 0.83 -10.89 -5.79
N GLU A 150 0.95 -11.09 -4.47
CA GLU A 150 2.12 -10.70 -3.68
C GLU A 150 2.53 -9.23 -3.88
N PHE A 151 1.57 -8.31 -4.01
CA PHE A 151 1.89 -6.89 -4.18
C PHE A 151 2.81 -6.39 -3.06
N ALA A 152 3.88 -5.68 -3.44
CA ALA A 152 4.92 -5.18 -2.55
C ALA A 152 4.80 -3.67 -2.29
N LEU A 153 3.95 -2.97 -3.03
CA LEU A 153 3.86 -1.52 -2.99
C LEU A 153 2.43 -1.03 -3.20
N PHE A 154 1.98 -0.15 -2.30
CA PHE A 154 0.89 0.80 -2.53
C PHE A 154 1.46 2.22 -2.54
N LYS A 155 1.29 2.93 -3.66
CA LYS A 155 1.56 4.36 -3.76
C LYS A 155 0.23 5.09 -3.67
N PHE A 156 -0.10 5.60 -2.49
CA PHE A 156 -1.38 6.29 -2.30
C PHE A 156 -1.22 7.79 -2.39
N ASP A 157 -2.09 8.40 -3.17
CA ASP A 157 -1.96 9.78 -3.62
C ASP A 157 -3.27 10.56 -3.48
N ALA A 158 -3.17 11.73 -2.86
CA ALA A 158 -4.31 12.61 -2.65
C ALA A 158 -4.84 13.24 -3.95
N VAL A 159 -4.13 13.12 -5.08
CA VAL A 159 -4.65 13.48 -6.42
C VAL A 159 -5.85 12.60 -6.82
N CYS A 160 -5.96 11.38 -6.30
CA CYS A 160 -7.17 10.58 -6.45
C CYS A 160 -8.36 11.16 -5.64
N GLY A 161 -8.04 11.89 -4.58
CA GLY A 161 -8.95 12.40 -3.56
C GLY A 161 -8.34 12.20 -2.15
N PRO A 162 -8.62 13.07 -1.18
CA PRO A 162 -8.12 12.89 0.18
C PRO A 162 -8.81 11.70 0.87
N LEU A 163 -8.20 11.18 1.93
CA LEU A 163 -8.87 10.26 2.84
C LEU A 163 -9.94 11.02 3.62
N ARG A 164 -11.20 10.56 3.60
CA ARG A 164 -12.25 11.17 4.44
C ARG A 164 -11.91 10.98 5.92
N PRO A 165 -12.12 11.99 6.80
CA PRO A 165 -11.76 11.90 8.22
C PRO A 165 -12.35 10.68 8.95
N GLY A 166 -13.55 10.25 8.58
CA GLY A 166 -14.21 9.08 9.15
C GLY A 166 -13.74 7.73 8.62
N LYS A 167 -12.71 7.68 7.74
CA LYS A 167 -12.25 6.46 7.07
C LYS A 167 -10.83 6.03 7.45
N GLU A 168 -10.19 6.70 8.41
CA GLU A 168 -8.86 6.26 8.89
C GLU A 168 -8.87 4.85 9.49
N ASP A 169 -9.96 4.44 10.14
CA ASP A 169 -10.08 3.09 10.70
C ASP A 169 -10.17 2.02 9.61
N ALA A 170 -10.90 2.29 8.54
CA ALA A 170 -10.98 1.44 7.36
C ALA A 170 -9.61 1.33 6.67
N PHE A 171 -8.90 2.45 6.56
CA PHE A 171 -7.53 2.49 6.03
C PHE A 171 -6.55 1.64 6.86
N ILE A 172 -6.59 1.78 8.19
CA ILE A 172 -5.76 1.00 9.11
C ILE A 172 -6.06 -0.49 9.00
N LYS A 173 -7.34 -0.85 8.96
CA LYS A 173 -7.79 -2.23 8.79
C LYS A 173 -7.27 -2.80 7.46
N MET A 174 -7.45 -2.06 6.36
CA MET A 174 -6.94 -2.44 5.05
C MET A 174 -5.42 -2.71 5.07
N MET A 175 -4.63 -1.79 5.61
CA MET A 175 -3.17 -1.92 5.67
C MET A 175 -2.73 -3.09 6.55
N THR A 176 -3.40 -3.29 7.69
CA THR A 176 -3.14 -4.40 8.61
C THR A 176 -3.42 -5.74 7.95
N GLU A 177 -4.57 -5.88 7.31
CA GLU A 177 -4.96 -7.13 6.64
C GLU A 177 -4.07 -7.43 5.43
N ALA A 178 -3.72 -6.42 4.63
CA ALA A 178 -2.83 -6.58 3.49
C ALA A 178 -1.43 -7.10 3.92
N ARG A 179 -0.91 -6.59 5.04
CA ARG A 179 0.40 -6.98 5.58
C ARG A 179 0.46 -8.37 6.18
N LYS A 180 -0.68 -9.05 6.41
CA LYS A 180 -0.67 -10.49 6.73
C LYS A 180 -0.11 -11.32 5.58
N TYR A 181 -0.32 -10.87 4.34
CA TYR A 181 0.12 -11.56 3.13
C TYR A 181 1.40 -10.96 2.53
N SER A 182 1.56 -9.64 2.64
CA SER A 182 2.79 -8.93 2.24
C SER A 182 3.39 -8.19 3.44
N PRO A 183 4.10 -8.87 4.35
CA PRO A 183 4.66 -8.24 5.55
C PRO A 183 5.58 -7.06 5.24
N ASP A 184 6.29 -7.08 4.12
CA ASP A 184 7.17 -6.01 3.67
C ASP A 184 6.48 -4.97 2.77
N LEU A 185 5.14 -4.97 2.69
CA LEU A 185 4.37 -4.01 1.88
C LEU A 185 4.75 -2.57 2.23
N ILE A 186 5.29 -1.89 1.22
CA ILE A 186 5.63 -0.48 1.25
C ILE A 186 4.35 0.31 1.01
N LEU A 187 4.04 1.24 1.90
CA LEU A 187 3.08 2.31 1.64
C LEU A 187 3.82 3.62 1.40
N LEU A 188 3.83 4.06 0.14
CA LEU A 188 4.29 5.41 -0.22
C LEU A 188 3.17 6.41 0.03
N ASN A 189 3.34 7.26 1.04
CA ASN A 189 2.39 8.30 1.39
C ASN A 189 2.63 9.53 0.52
N HIS A 190 1.79 9.71 -0.49
CA HIS A 190 1.83 10.86 -1.38
C HIS A 190 0.75 11.89 -0.99
N ARG A 191 1.01 12.61 0.12
CA ARG A 191 0.20 13.75 0.63
C ARG A 191 -1.16 13.36 1.22
N LEU A 192 -1.26 12.23 1.89
CA LEU A 192 -2.54 11.66 2.35
C LEU A 192 -3.16 12.34 3.59
N GLY A 193 -2.42 13.20 4.30
CA GLY A 193 -2.92 13.87 5.50
C GLY A 193 -3.23 12.93 6.67
N LEU A 194 -2.59 11.75 6.74
CA LEU A 194 -2.86 10.73 7.75
C LEU A 194 -2.57 11.24 9.18
N THR A 195 -3.46 10.92 10.12
CA THR A 195 -3.24 11.14 11.55
C THR A 195 -3.06 9.80 12.28
N LYS A 196 -4.15 9.14 12.67
CA LYS A 196 -4.18 7.79 13.26
C LYS A 196 -3.56 6.75 12.34
N GLY A 197 -3.72 6.90 11.02
CA GLY A 197 -3.16 6.02 10.00
C GLY A 197 -1.67 6.20 9.74
N LEU A 198 -1.04 7.27 10.24
CA LEU A 198 0.37 7.60 9.94
C LEU A 198 1.36 6.47 10.27
N PRO A 199 1.24 5.74 11.41
CA PRO A 199 2.12 4.62 11.73
C PRO A 199 2.06 3.45 10.74
N TYR A 200 1.07 3.43 9.84
CA TYR A 200 0.92 2.40 8.81
C TYR A 200 1.57 2.82 7.48
N ALA A 201 2.00 4.07 7.31
CA ALA A 201 2.80 4.51 6.17
C ALA A 201 4.27 4.11 6.33
N THR A 202 4.92 3.76 5.22
CA THR A 202 6.33 3.37 5.20
C THR A 202 7.24 4.53 4.88
N THR A 203 6.81 5.41 3.97
CA THR A 203 7.61 6.56 3.54
C THR A 203 6.83 7.86 3.65
N PHE A 204 7.57 8.95 3.64
CA PHE A 204 7.09 10.32 3.51
C PHE A 204 7.87 10.97 2.36
N LEU A 205 7.25 11.93 1.67
CA LEU A 205 7.96 12.73 0.68
C LEU A 205 9.10 13.51 1.36
N TRP A 206 10.33 13.35 0.86
CA TRP A 206 11.46 14.11 1.34
C TRP A 206 11.25 15.60 1.06
N GLY A 207 11.11 16.40 2.13
CA GLY A 207 10.80 17.83 2.00
C GLY A 207 9.43 18.14 1.39
N GLY A 208 8.52 17.17 1.30
CA GLY A 208 7.19 17.36 0.70
C GLY A 208 7.17 17.47 -0.84
N ALA A 209 8.32 17.33 -1.51
CA ALA A 209 8.44 17.36 -2.97
C ALA A 209 8.51 15.95 -3.57
N GLU A 210 7.97 15.79 -4.77
CA GLU A 210 8.17 14.58 -5.57
C GLU A 210 9.64 14.50 -5.99
N THR A 211 10.44 13.67 -5.33
CA THR A 211 11.87 13.54 -5.64
C THR A 211 12.13 12.59 -6.81
N TYR A 212 11.40 12.73 -7.91
CA TYR A 212 12.05 12.43 -9.18
C TYR A 212 13.07 13.54 -9.34
N ILE A 213 14.36 13.26 -9.52
CA ILE A 213 15.24 14.27 -10.12
C ILE A 213 14.78 14.36 -11.58
N ASP A 214 13.64 15.02 -11.76
CA ASP A 214 13.12 15.38 -13.06
C ASP A 214 13.90 16.60 -13.51
N VAL A 215 14.14 16.69 -14.81
CA VAL A 215 14.70 17.87 -15.47
C VAL A 215 13.96 19.12 -14.99
N PHE A 216 12.67 19.04 -14.69
CA PHE A 216 11.87 20.16 -14.16
C PHE A 216 12.24 20.64 -12.74
N MET A 217 12.91 19.84 -11.91
CA MET A 217 13.27 20.25 -10.54
C MET A 217 14.55 21.06 -10.45
N ASN A 218 15.48 20.91 -11.40
CA ASN A 218 16.80 21.56 -11.35
C ASN A 218 17.21 22.23 -12.66
N ASN A 219 16.49 22.05 -13.77
CA ASN A 219 16.82 22.73 -15.02
C ASN A 219 16.11 24.07 -15.08
N SER A 220 16.87 25.15 -14.84
CA SER A 220 16.43 26.53 -15.03
C SER A 220 16.35 26.94 -16.51
N THR A 221 16.71 26.05 -17.43
CA THR A 221 16.63 26.29 -18.87
C THR A 221 15.35 25.64 -19.42
N THR A 222 14.50 26.45 -20.07
CA THR A 222 13.32 25.96 -20.79
C THR A 222 13.72 25.11 -22.00
N ALA A 223 12.96 24.05 -22.27
CA ALA A 223 13.09 23.25 -23.49
C ALA A 223 12.77 24.05 -24.76
#